data_AF-A0A937ZQS6-F1
#
_entry.id   AF-A0A937ZQS6-F1
#
_cell.length_a   1.000
_cell.length_b   1.000
_cell.length_c   1.000
_cell.angle_alpha   90.00
_cell.angle_beta   90.00
_cell.angle_gamma   90.00
#
_symmetry.space_group_name_H-M   'P 1'
#
loop_
_entity.id
_entity.type
_entity.pdbx_description
1 polymer ?
#
loop_
_entity_poly.entity_id
_entity_poly.type
_entity_poly.pdbx_seq_one_letter_code
_entity_poly.pdbx_strand_id
1 'polypeptide(L)'
;GHSLGFEVPVSFGVPARAWHAAAGEPGALAQTMDALGKVAETMTADGMSGTLQDLMKGRPTEVEFFNGNIAAEGKRAGVEALAHGAIAQMIREVERGQRRIDPGNLGLMKGN
;
A
#
# COMPACT_ATOMS: atom_id res chain seq x y z
N GLY A 1 -3.92 -4.88 -12.32
CA GLY A 1 -4.97 -4.21 -13.12
C GLY A 1 -4.76 -4.48 -14.60
N HIS A 2 -3.99 -3.64 -15.28
CA HIS A 2 -3.77 -3.73 -16.73
C HIS A 2 -3.28 -5.10 -17.21
N SER A 3 -2.28 -5.72 -16.57
CA SER A 3 -1.77 -7.05 -16.96
C SER A 3 -2.81 -8.18 -16.81
N LEU A 4 -3.93 -7.92 -16.13
CA LEU A 4 -5.05 -8.84 -15.96
C LEU A 4 -6.23 -8.49 -16.89
N GLY A 5 -6.08 -7.51 -17.78
CA GLY A 5 -7.12 -7.07 -18.71
C GLY A 5 -8.16 -6.10 -18.11
N PHE A 6 -7.95 -5.61 -16.88
CA PHE A 6 -8.86 -4.64 -16.27
C PHE A 6 -8.54 -3.21 -16.70
N GLU A 7 -9.59 -2.43 -16.97
CA GLU A 7 -9.50 -0.98 -17.02
C GLU A 7 -9.38 -0.43 -15.60
N VAL A 8 -8.29 0.31 -15.33
CA VAL A 8 -8.04 0.89 -14.01
C VAL A 8 -8.57 2.32 -14.00
N PRO A 9 -9.54 2.66 -13.13
CA PRO A 9 -10.13 3.99 -13.11
C PRO A 9 -9.14 5.05 -12.62
N VAL A 10 -9.50 6.32 -12.84
CA VAL A 10 -8.81 7.47 -12.26
C VAL A 10 -8.86 7.37 -10.73
N SER A 11 -7.70 7.52 -10.08
CA SER A 11 -7.55 7.46 -8.63
C SER A 11 -7.04 8.81 -8.12
N PHE A 12 -7.73 9.42 -7.17
CA PHE A 12 -7.39 10.75 -6.62
C PHE A 12 -7.23 11.84 -7.69
N GLY A 13 -8.05 11.79 -8.75
CA GLY A 13 -7.95 12.71 -9.89
C GLY A 13 -6.76 12.45 -10.83
N VAL A 14 -5.97 11.40 -10.58
CA VAL A 14 -4.78 11.05 -11.35
C VAL A 14 -5.00 9.72 -12.10
N PRO A 15 -4.75 9.66 -13.41
CA PRO A 15 -4.94 8.44 -14.19
C PRO A 15 -3.90 7.37 -13.82
N ALA A 16 -4.28 6.09 -13.91
CA ALA A 16 -3.43 4.94 -13.58
C ALA A 16 -2.02 5.01 -14.20
N ARG A 17 -1.88 5.49 -15.44
CA ARG A 17 -0.59 5.64 -16.13
C ARG A 17 0.43 6.51 -15.37
N ALA A 18 -0.02 7.56 -14.68
CA ALA A 18 0.87 8.44 -13.93
C ALA A 18 1.39 7.76 -12.66
N TRP A 19 0.56 6.94 -12.00
CA TRP A 19 0.99 6.10 -10.88
C TRP A 19 2.06 5.08 -11.31
N HIS A 20 1.94 4.50 -12.50
CA HIS A 20 2.95 3.62 -13.05
C HIS A 20 4.25 4.37 -13.38
N ALA A 21 4.16 5.55 -14.01
CA ALA A 21 5.31 6.36 -14.38
C ALA A 21 6.09 6.93 -13.18
N ALA A 22 5.43 7.13 -12.03
CA ALA A 22 6.03 7.70 -10.82
C ALA A 22 7.26 6.94 -10.28
N ALA A 23 7.44 5.67 -10.66
CA ALA A 23 8.61 4.87 -10.27
C ALA A 23 9.93 5.35 -10.94
N GLY A 24 9.85 6.08 -12.07
CA GLY A 24 11.04 6.50 -12.81
C GLY A 24 10.97 7.92 -13.39
N GLU A 25 9.80 8.54 -13.39
CA GLU A 25 9.58 9.87 -13.96
C GLU A 25 9.33 10.91 -12.86
N PRO A 26 10.25 11.87 -12.62
CA PRO A 26 10.10 12.87 -11.56
C PRO A 26 8.81 13.70 -11.67
N GLY A 27 8.37 14.00 -12.90
CA GLY A 27 7.12 14.73 -13.13
C GLY A 27 5.88 13.93 -12.69
N ALA A 28 5.84 12.64 -12.99
CA ALA A 28 4.76 11.76 -12.57
C ALA A 28 4.78 11.51 -11.05
N LEU A 29 5.98 11.42 -10.46
CA LEU A 29 6.14 11.35 -9.00
C LEU A 29 5.60 12.61 -8.32
N ALA A 30 5.96 13.80 -8.81
CA ALA A 30 5.46 15.06 -8.26
C ALA A 30 3.93 15.15 -8.37
N GLN A 31 3.36 14.77 -9.53
CA GLN A 31 1.92 14.77 -9.75
C GLN A 31 1.18 13.82 -8.78
N THR A 32 1.68 12.60 -8.62
CA THR A 32 1.06 11.58 -7.75
C THR A 32 1.19 11.95 -6.28
N MET A 33 2.32 12.53 -5.87
CA MET A 33 2.53 13.02 -4.50
C MET A 33 1.65 14.23 -4.18
N ASP A 34 1.46 15.17 -5.11
CA ASP A 34 0.51 16.29 -4.93
C ASP A 34 -0.93 15.78 -4.73
N ALA A 35 -1.34 14.78 -5.50
CA ALA A 35 -2.65 14.16 -5.33
C ALA A 35 -2.80 13.47 -3.95
N LEU A 36 -1.77 12.76 -3.47
CA LEU A 36 -1.78 12.19 -2.12
C LEU A 36 -1.77 13.27 -1.04
N GLY A 37 -1.05 14.38 -1.25
CA GLY A 37 -1.02 15.53 -0.34
C GLY A 37 -2.41 16.12 -0.11
N LYS A 38 -3.18 16.33 -1.19
CA LYS A 38 -4.58 16.79 -1.12
C LYS A 38 -5.48 15.83 -0.34
N VAL A 39 -5.27 14.52 -0.47
CA VAL A 39 -5.99 13.53 0.34
C VAL A 39 -5.61 13.68 1.81
N ALA A 40 -4.32 13.83 2.11
CA ALA A 40 -3.82 13.99 3.48
C ALA A 40 -4.37 15.24 4.17
N GLU A 41 -4.62 16.34 3.45
CA GLU A 41 -5.28 17.55 3.98
C GLU A 41 -6.70 17.29 4.51
N THR A 42 -7.36 16.24 4.03
CA THR A 42 -8.70 15.84 4.50
C THR A 42 -8.67 14.96 5.75
N MET A 43 -7.49 14.49 6.17
CA MET A 43 -7.32 13.61 7.31
C MET A 43 -7.15 14.38 8.62
N THR A 44 -7.67 13.85 9.71
CA THR A 44 -7.44 14.41 11.04
C THR A 44 -6.08 13.96 11.58
N ALA A 45 -5.45 14.79 12.43
CA ALA A 45 -4.18 14.45 13.07
C ALA A 45 -4.24 13.14 13.87
N ASP A 46 -5.38 12.85 14.49
CA ASP A 46 -5.64 11.62 15.25
C ASP A 46 -6.27 10.50 14.40
N GLY A 47 -6.31 10.67 13.07
CA GLY A 47 -6.91 9.72 12.15
C GLY A 47 -6.13 8.40 12.12
N MET A 48 -6.80 7.30 12.48
CA MET A 48 -6.22 5.95 12.41
C MET A 48 -6.79 5.17 11.24
N SER A 49 -5.94 4.49 10.48
CA SER A 49 -6.36 3.54 9.45
C SER A 49 -7.15 2.37 10.09
N GLY A 50 -8.06 1.75 9.33
CA GLY A 50 -8.82 0.59 9.80
C GLY A 50 -7.90 -0.54 10.28
N THR A 51 -6.84 -0.83 9.52
CA THR A 51 -5.82 -1.82 9.90
C THR A 51 -5.19 -1.51 11.26
N LEU A 52 -4.82 -0.25 11.52
CA LEU A 52 -4.24 0.13 12.81
C LEU A 52 -5.26 -0.04 13.95
N GLN A 53 -6.52 0.32 13.71
CA GLN A 53 -7.58 0.15 14.71
C GLN A 53 -7.82 -1.32 15.05
N ASP A 54 -7.79 -2.22 14.06
CA ASP A 54 -7.96 -3.67 14.29
C ASP A 54 -6.78 -4.24 15.07
N LEU A 55 -5.56 -3.87 14.69
CA LEU A 55 -4.35 -4.26 15.41
C LEU A 55 -4.37 -3.81 16.88
N MET A 56 -4.76 -2.55 17.15
CA MET A 56 -4.88 -2.04 18.51
C MET A 56 -5.95 -2.76 19.35
N LYS A 57 -6.99 -3.29 18.69
CA LYS A 57 -8.06 -4.06 19.33
C LYS A 57 -7.77 -5.57 19.40
N GLY A 58 -6.63 -6.03 18.88
CA GLY A 58 -6.29 -7.45 18.79
C GLY A 58 -7.22 -8.26 17.88
N ARG A 59 -7.78 -7.62 16.85
CA ARG A 59 -8.68 -8.27 15.87
C ARG A 59 -7.89 -8.66 14.62
N PRO A 60 -8.31 -9.73 13.91
CA PRO A 60 -7.79 -10.02 12.59
C PRO A 60 -8.00 -8.83 11.64
N THR A 61 -6.97 -8.49 10.87
CA THR A 61 -7.04 -7.46 9.82
C THR A 61 -7.41 -8.08 8.47
N GLU A 62 -7.78 -7.23 7.52
CA GLU A 62 -8.06 -7.66 6.14
C GLU A 62 -6.82 -7.67 5.23
N VAL A 63 -5.60 -7.57 5.80
CA VAL A 63 -4.37 -7.37 5.02
C VAL A 63 -4.11 -8.46 3.98
N GLU A 64 -4.53 -9.71 4.26
CA GLU A 64 -4.38 -10.82 3.33
C GLU A 64 -5.33 -10.74 2.14
N PHE A 65 -6.54 -10.24 2.37
CA PHE A 65 -7.54 -10.08 1.31
C PHE A 65 -7.17 -8.95 0.35
N PHE A 66 -6.43 -7.94 0.83
CA PHE A 66 -5.95 -6.84 -0.01
C PHE A 66 -4.51 -7.05 -0.46
N ASN A 67 -3.53 -6.80 0.41
CA ASN A 67 -2.12 -6.80 0.06
C ASN A 67 -1.62 -8.20 -0.30
N GLY A 68 -2.03 -9.23 0.47
CA GLY A 68 -1.70 -10.62 0.16
C GLY A 68 -2.22 -11.03 -1.21
N ASN A 69 -3.48 -10.73 -1.50
CA ASN A 69 -4.10 -10.99 -2.80
C ASN A 69 -3.40 -10.26 -3.96
N ILE A 70 -3.06 -8.97 -3.81
CA ILE A 70 -2.33 -8.22 -4.85
C ILE A 70 -0.94 -8.82 -5.10
N ALA A 71 -0.23 -9.25 -4.05
CA ALA A 71 1.07 -9.91 -4.18
C ALA A 71 0.95 -11.24 -4.95
N ALA A 72 -0.07 -12.04 -4.64
CA ALA A 72 -0.32 -13.31 -5.32
C ALA A 72 -0.71 -13.10 -6.80
N GLU A 73 -1.61 -12.16 -7.09
CA GLU A 73 -2.03 -11.84 -8.45
C GLU A 73 -0.90 -11.22 -9.28
N GLY A 74 -0.06 -10.38 -8.66
CA GLY A 74 1.14 -9.84 -9.30
C GLY A 74 2.07 -10.97 -9.76
N LYS A 75 2.38 -11.91 -8.86
CA LYS A 75 3.18 -13.09 -9.20
C LYS A 75 2.56 -13.90 -10.35
N ARG A 76 1.25 -14.13 -10.32
CA ARG A 76 0.51 -14.86 -11.38
C ARG A 76 0.58 -14.13 -12.73
N ALA A 77 0.59 -12.80 -12.72
CA ALA A 77 0.66 -11.96 -13.90
C ALA A 77 2.09 -11.62 -14.35
N GLY A 78 3.13 -12.13 -13.66
CA GLY A 78 4.54 -11.81 -13.96
C GLY A 78 4.96 -10.39 -13.61
N VAL A 79 4.24 -9.72 -12.71
CA VAL A 79 4.55 -8.37 -12.21
C VAL A 79 4.66 -8.40 -10.69
N GLU A 80 5.87 -8.33 -10.14
CA GLU A 80 6.06 -8.41 -8.70
C GLU A 80 5.52 -7.18 -7.97
N ALA A 81 4.64 -7.40 -6.99
CA ALA A 81 4.11 -6.37 -6.11
C ALA A 81 4.83 -6.41 -4.75
N LEU A 82 6.14 -6.16 -4.76
CA LEU A 82 7.05 -6.36 -3.62
C LEU A 82 6.59 -5.62 -2.36
N ALA A 83 6.15 -4.36 -2.50
CA ALA A 83 5.64 -3.56 -1.38
C ALA A 83 4.38 -4.18 -0.75
N HIS A 84 3.47 -4.72 -1.56
CA HIS A 84 2.27 -5.39 -1.02
C HIS A 84 2.63 -6.65 -0.24
N GLY A 85 3.56 -7.47 -0.76
CA GLY A 85 4.04 -8.66 -0.05
C GLY A 85 4.70 -8.33 1.29
N ALA A 86 5.58 -7.31 1.29
CA ALA A 86 6.28 -6.86 2.50
C ALA A 86 5.30 -6.34 3.57
N ILE A 87 4.30 -5.53 3.17
CA ILE A 87 3.26 -5.04 4.08
C ILE A 87 2.46 -6.21 4.67
N ALA A 88 2.00 -7.15 3.82
CA ALA A 88 1.22 -8.30 4.27
C ALA A 88 1.99 -9.16 5.29
N GLN A 89 3.28 -9.44 5.00
CA GLN A 89 4.14 -10.15 5.95
C GLN A 89 4.27 -9.39 7.28
N MET A 90 4.56 -8.09 7.22
CA MET A 90 4.78 -7.29 8.42
C MET A 90 3.53 -7.23 9.32
N ILE A 91 2.35 -7.00 8.75
CA ILE A 91 1.10 -6.97 9.52
C ILE A 91 0.82 -8.34 10.14
N ARG A 92 1.04 -9.43 9.41
CA ARG A 92 0.89 -10.80 9.95
C ARG A 92 1.81 -11.08 11.13
N GLU A 93 3.04 -10.57 11.10
CA GLU A 93 3.97 -10.66 12.24
C GLU A 93 3.46 -9.86 13.44
N VAL A 94 2.86 -8.69 13.22
CA VAL A 94 2.25 -7.88 14.29
C VAL A 94 1.03 -8.60 14.89
N GLU A 95 0.13 -9.13 14.07
CA GLU A 95 -1.05 -9.90 14.53
C GLU A 95 -0.65 -11.10 15.40
N ARG A 96 0.48 -11.74 15.08
CA ARG A 96 1.03 -12.88 15.84
C ARG A 96 1.84 -12.47 17.07
N GLY A 97 1.99 -11.18 17.34
CA GLY A 97 2.83 -10.65 18.42
C GLY A 97 4.34 -10.86 18.19
N GLN A 98 4.75 -11.22 16.98
CA GLN A 98 6.15 -11.45 16.60
C GLN A 98 6.88 -10.14 16.27
N ARG A 99 6.13 -9.08 15.96
CA ARG A 99 6.63 -7.74 15.68
C ARG A 99 5.82 -6.70 16.45
N ARG A 100 6.48 -5.63 16.92
CA ARG A 100 5.81 -4.46 17.50
C ARG A 100 5.47 -3.43 16.42
N ILE A 101 4.36 -2.72 16.61
CA ILE A 101 4.03 -1.54 15.81
C ILE A 101 5.04 -0.45 16.18
N ASP A 102 5.89 -0.08 15.23
CA ASP A 102 6.99 0.86 15.44
C ASP A 102 7.27 1.62 14.12
N PRO A 103 7.48 2.96 14.16
CA PRO A 103 7.82 3.74 12.97
C PRO A 103 9.09 3.26 12.25
N GLY A 104 10.05 2.68 12.98
CA GLY A 104 11.27 2.09 12.45
C GLY A 104 11.02 0.93 11.47
N ASN A 105 9.83 0.32 11.50
CA ASN A 105 9.45 -0.68 10.51
C ASN A 105 9.44 -0.13 9.07
N LEU A 106 9.26 1.17 8.87
CA LEU A 106 9.30 1.80 7.55
C LEU A 106 10.68 1.69 6.88
N GLY A 107 11.75 1.69 7.68
CA GLY A 107 13.12 1.53 7.16
C GLY A 107 13.36 0.17 6.51
N LEU A 108 12.60 -0.85 6.90
CA LEU A 108 12.72 -2.22 6.39
C LEU A 108 12.04 -2.40 5.03
N MET A 109 11.20 -1.45 4.60
CA MET A 109 10.56 -1.48 3.29
C MET A 109 11.41 -0.82 2.19
N LYS A 110 12.48 -0.10 2.56
CA LYS A 110 13.41 0.54 1.62
C LYS A 110 14.57 -0.41 1.32
N GLY A 111 14.38 -1.38 0.43
CA GLY A 111 15.47 -2.31 0.12
C GLY A 111 15.17 -3.53 -0.75
N ASN A 112 14.02 -3.58 -1.43
CA ASN A 112 13.74 -4.58 -2.46
C ASN A 112 13.70 -3.92 -3.83
#